data_AF-A0A7T8B9G2-F1
#
_entry.id   AF-A0A7T8B9G2-F1
#
_cell.length_a   1.000
_cell.length_b   1.000
_cell.length_c   1.000
_cell.angle_alpha   90.00
_cell.angle_beta   90.00
_cell.angle_gamma   90.00
#
_symmetry.space_group_name_H-M   'P 1'
#
loop_
_entity.id
_entity.type
_entity.pdbx_description
1 polymer ?
#
loop_
_entity_poly.entity_id
_entity_poly.type
_entity_poly.pdbx_seq_one_letter_code
_entity_poly.pdbx_strand_id
1 'polypeptide(L)'
;MKTTAWKTFCRILRSRQLAVCLLAGFFVSCQSIQKDMLVSTIEETGSSDITELERMIIPMDTGFTRQELQQARQQIQGIEKKAIRDAVFEAQLAAWSGRLYVLEGKRSDAEKQLKQSRDLYPGNIQALVLTVRLETDPEKRLALADQALALESRSGELQIERARVLLELNRYREAVASFDTAFAALNSDIYEQTYRNERNRAWELRDVAPGTGTLTADILRKETLTWRDVIDLTKNETDLLGFFTAGRDWPSDQLFSRLAERSFIPVLQDAEQTEWPSRRSPSSDETVLRSGAAWFLWHLTAENQADKQLLTKYSSRYRSIRDVRSPIPDIPVDSPYFDSVLGCIEWEIMALPDGRNFMPRETVKPSSFLQMLNKVRR
;
A
#
# COMPACT_ATOMS: atom_id res chain seq x y z
N MET A 1 -18.69 76.43 -25.71
CA MET A 1 -18.20 76.26 -27.09
C MET A 1 -18.12 74.76 -27.36
N LYS A 2 -19.21 74.21 -27.94
CA LYS A 2 -19.29 73.49 -29.23
C LYS A 2 -18.53 72.14 -29.21
N THR A 3 -19.08 70.96 -29.51
CA THR A 3 -20.34 70.42 -30.10
C THR A 3 -20.15 68.88 -29.98
N THR A 4 -21.11 67.97 -29.81
CA THR A 4 -22.24 67.56 -30.69
C THR A 4 -22.90 66.38 -29.94
N ALA A 5 -24.11 66.41 -29.36
CA ALA A 5 -25.46 66.39 -29.93
C ALA A 5 -25.76 65.24 -30.92
N TRP A 6 -26.35 64.13 -30.45
CA TRP A 6 -27.50 63.51 -31.16
C TRP A 6 -28.46 62.69 -30.26
N LYS A 7 -29.63 63.30 -30.05
CA LYS A 7 -31.00 62.75 -30.04
C LYS A 7 -31.44 61.75 -28.95
N THR A 8 -32.00 62.36 -27.92
CA THR A 8 -33.26 62.03 -27.22
C THR A 8 -34.40 61.52 -28.13
N PHE A 9 -35.12 60.47 -27.69
CA PHE A 9 -36.55 60.32 -28.00
C PHE A 9 -37.31 59.58 -26.88
N CYS A 10 -38.41 60.21 -26.48
CA CYS A 10 -39.54 59.77 -25.66
C CYS A 10 -39.41 59.53 -24.15
N ARG A 11 -40.22 60.34 -23.47
CA ARG A 11 -40.52 60.45 -22.04
C ARG A 11 -42.03 60.14 -21.92
N ILE A 12 -42.44 59.55 -20.79
CA ILE A 12 -43.79 59.61 -20.18
C ILE A 12 -44.88 58.65 -20.69
N LEU A 13 -45.24 57.67 -19.85
CA LEU A 13 -46.62 57.28 -19.52
C LEU A 13 -46.61 56.65 -18.10
N ARG A 14 -47.19 57.35 -17.10
CA ARG A 14 -48.45 57.00 -16.41
C ARG A 14 -48.35 55.72 -15.57
N SER A 15 -48.21 55.84 -14.25
CA SER A 15 -49.27 55.98 -13.23
C SER A 15 -49.80 54.63 -12.71
N ARG A 16 -49.54 54.40 -11.41
CA ARG A 16 -50.30 53.56 -10.46
C ARG A 16 -50.89 52.26 -11.00
N GLN A 17 -50.32 51.12 -10.63
CA GLN A 17 -51.07 50.00 -10.04
C GLN A 17 -50.20 49.20 -9.06
N LEU A 18 -50.84 48.75 -8.00
CA LEU A 18 -50.33 47.91 -6.91
C LEU A 18 -49.64 46.65 -7.43
N ALA A 19 -48.50 46.29 -6.86
CA ALA A 19 -48.02 44.91 -6.84
C ALA A 19 -47.06 44.70 -5.65
N VAL A 20 -47.66 44.31 -4.53
CA VAL A 20 -47.20 43.27 -3.59
C VAL A 20 -45.67 43.06 -3.52
N CYS A 21 -45.05 43.64 -2.50
CA CYS A 21 -43.75 43.19 -2.01
C CYS A 21 -43.91 41.79 -1.39
N LEU A 22 -43.69 40.75 -2.20
CA LEU A 22 -43.49 39.39 -1.71
C LEU A 22 -42.15 39.33 -0.96
N LEU A 23 -42.26 39.27 0.37
CA LEU A 23 -41.24 38.75 1.28
C LEU A 23 -40.72 37.41 0.74
N ALA A 24 -39.55 37.43 0.10
CA ALA A 24 -38.77 36.24 -0.14
C ALA A 24 -38.19 35.80 1.20
N GLY A 25 -39.00 35.07 1.96
CA GLY A 25 -38.54 34.31 3.11
C GLY A 25 -37.48 33.33 2.65
N PHE A 26 -36.26 33.51 3.14
CA PHE A 26 -35.25 32.46 3.17
C PHE A 26 -35.79 31.31 4.03
N PHE A 27 -36.50 30.36 3.41
CA PHE A 27 -36.68 29.05 3.99
C PHE A 27 -35.34 28.34 3.95
N VAL A 28 -34.51 28.60 4.96
CA VAL A 28 -33.47 27.65 5.35
C VAL A 28 -34.23 26.43 5.84
N SER A 29 -34.40 25.48 4.94
CA SER A 29 -34.77 24.10 5.26
C SER A 29 -33.64 23.54 6.12
N CYS A 30 -33.68 23.79 7.43
CA CYS A 30 -33.02 22.93 8.40
C CYS A 30 -33.73 21.57 8.32
N GLN A 31 -33.35 20.76 7.34
CA GLN A 31 -33.59 19.33 7.41
C GLN A 31 -32.68 18.83 8.54
N SER A 32 -33.19 18.88 9.77
CA SER A 32 -32.64 18.04 10.83
C SER A 32 -32.82 16.61 10.32
N ILE A 33 -31.74 15.99 9.83
CA ILE A 33 -31.74 14.54 9.65
C ILE A 33 -32.03 13.99 11.04
N GLN A 34 -33.24 13.48 11.22
CA GLN A 34 -33.57 12.63 12.35
C GLN A 34 -32.55 11.49 12.33
N LYS A 35 -31.57 11.56 13.23
CA LYS A 35 -30.83 10.37 13.65
C LYS A 35 -31.80 9.56 14.49
N ASP A 36 -32.77 8.93 13.83
CA ASP A 36 -33.60 7.92 14.47
C ASP A 36 -32.65 6.78 14.85
N MET A 37 -32.16 6.85 16.09
CA MET A 37 -31.35 5.81 16.69
C MET A 37 -32.30 4.65 16.98
N LEU A 38 -32.38 3.70 16.05
CA LEU A 38 -33.09 2.45 16.27
C LEU A 38 -32.40 1.72 17.42
N VAL A 39 -33.07 1.66 18.58
CA VAL A 39 -32.60 0.89 19.73
C VAL A 39 -32.98 -0.55 19.48
N SER A 40 -31.98 -1.43 19.32
CA SER A 40 -32.24 -2.87 19.20
C SER A 40 -32.65 -3.42 20.57
N THR A 41 -33.62 -4.32 20.57
CA THR A 41 -34.05 -5.05 21.79
C THR A 41 -33.58 -6.50 21.77
N ILE A 42 -32.45 -6.75 21.10
CA ILE A 42 -31.93 -8.09 20.84
C ILE A 42 -31.57 -8.77 22.17
N GLU A 43 -32.07 -9.99 22.37
CA GLU A 43 -31.68 -10.87 23.48
C GLU A 43 -30.18 -11.23 23.41
N GLU A 44 -29.54 -11.58 24.53
CA GLU A 44 -28.09 -11.90 24.60
C GLU A 44 -27.63 -12.91 23.52
N THR A 45 -28.53 -13.82 23.12
CA THR A 45 -28.29 -14.85 22.10
C THR A 45 -28.04 -14.27 20.71
N GLY A 46 -28.84 -13.30 20.25
CA GLY A 46 -28.66 -12.69 18.93
C GLY A 46 -27.38 -11.85 18.84
N SER A 47 -27.00 -11.18 19.92
CA SER A 47 -25.70 -10.48 19.97
C SER A 47 -24.53 -11.45 19.84
N SER A 48 -24.60 -12.62 20.51
CA SER A 48 -23.54 -13.63 20.43
C SER A 48 -23.38 -14.24 19.03
N ASP A 49 -24.49 -14.46 18.31
CA ASP A 49 -24.49 -15.01 16.95
C ASP A 49 -23.74 -14.09 15.97
N ILE A 50 -23.98 -12.76 16.05
CA ILE A 50 -23.30 -11.78 15.20
C ILE A 50 -21.81 -11.72 15.52
N THR A 51 -21.44 -11.74 16.80
CA THR A 51 -20.01 -11.78 17.21
C THR A 51 -19.32 -13.06 16.72
N GLU A 52 -20.01 -14.20 16.70
CA GLU A 52 -19.47 -15.43 16.13
C GLU A 52 -19.28 -15.31 14.61
N LEU A 53 -20.26 -14.76 13.88
CA LEU A 53 -20.12 -14.51 12.45
C LEU A 53 -18.94 -13.58 12.14
N GLU A 54 -18.79 -12.50 12.88
CA GLU A 54 -17.66 -11.58 12.77
C GLU A 54 -16.33 -12.33 12.95
N ARG A 55 -16.24 -13.18 13.98
CA ARG A 55 -15.05 -14.01 14.23
C ARG A 55 -14.73 -14.99 13.12
N MET A 56 -15.75 -15.53 12.46
CA MET A 56 -15.56 -16.44 11.34
C MET A 56 -15.14 -15.67 10.07
N ILE A 57 -15.77 -14.53 9.80
CA ILE A 57 -15.72 -13.87 8.49
C ILE A 57 -14.54 -12.90 8.36
N ILE A 58 -14.14 -12.19 9.43
CA ILE A 58 -13.05 -11.21 9.34
C ILE A 58 -11.73 -11.82 8.84
N PRO A 59 -11.24 -12.96 9.38
CA PRO A 59 -9.98 -13.56 8.91
C PRO A 59 -9.98 -13.89 7.41
N MET A 60 -11.15 -14.25 6.87
CA MET A 60 -11.33 -14.60 5.47
C MET A 60 -10.99 -13.47 4.50
N ASP A 61 -10.93 -12.22 4.97
CA ASP A 61 -10.59 -11.07 4.13
C ASP A 61 -9.16 -11.09 3.58
N THR A 62 -8.29 -11.90 4.20
CA THR A 62 -6.88 -12.07 3.80
C THR A 62 -6.58 -13.47 3.26
N GLY A 63 -7.52 -14.40 3.38
CA GLY A 63 -7.39 -15.76 2.89
C GLY A 63 -8.35 -16.71 3.59
N PHE A 64 -8.89 -17.68 2.86
CA PHE A 64 -9.83 -18.66 3.40
C PHE A 64 -9.79 -19.97 2.61
N THR A 65 -10.25 -21.03 3.26
CA THR A 65 -10.52 -22.33 2.66
C THR A 65 -11.99 -22.47 2.29
N ARG A 66 -12.28 -23.35 1.33
CA ARG A 66 -13.66 -23.66 0.95
C ARG A 66 -14.50 -24.17 2.15
N GLN A 67 -13.86 -24.86 3.09
CA GLN A 67 -14.53 -25.38 4.28
C GLN A 67 -14.94 -24.26 5.23
N GLU A 68 -14.06 -23.29 5.53
CA GLU A 68 -14.37 -22.14 6.38
C GLU A 68 -15.54 -21.34 5.81
N LEU A 69 -15.49 -21.05 4.50
CA LEU A 69 -16.57 -20.35 3.81
C LEU A 69 -17.91 -21.10 3.89
N GLN A 70 -17.89 -22.42 3.71
CA GLN A 70 -19.08 -23.26 3.84
C GLN A 70 -19.63 -23.27 5.28
N GLN A 71 -18.76 -23.31 6.29
CA GLN A 71 -19.16 -23.26 7.70
C GLN A 71 -19.82 -21.91 8.03
N ALA A 72 -19.24 -20.79 7.60
CA ALA A 72 -19.84 -19.46 7.81
C ALA A 72 -21.21 -19.33 7.14
N ARG A 73 -21.39 -19.91 5.94
CA ARG A 73 -22.70 -19.97 5.28
C ARG A 73 -23.72 -20.81 6.03
N GLN A 74 -23.31 -21.96 6.56
CA GLN A 74 -24.18 -22.80 7.37
C GLN A 74 -24.60 -22.08 8.66
N GLN A 75 -23.69 -21.32 9.27
CA GLN A 75 -24.00 -20.51 10.45
C GLN A 75 -25.05 -19.44 10.14
N ILE A 76 -24.91 -18.70 9.03
CA ILE A 76 -25.94 -17.73 8.60
C ILE A 76 -27.29 -18.41 8.40
N GLN A 77 -27.35 -19.55 7.70
CA GLN A 77 -28.61 -20.29 7.50
C GLN A 77 -29.20 -20.80 8.82
N GLY A 78 -28.36 -21.17 9.79
CA GLY A 78 -28.78 -21.56 11.13
C GLY A 78 -29.43 -20.39 11.88
N ILE A 79 -28.82 -19.20 11.79
CA ILE A 79 -29.33 -17.97 12.40
C ILE A 79 -30.64 -17.53 11.74
N GLU A 80 -30.73 -17.55 10.40
CA GLU A 80 -31.95 -17.21 9.66
C GLU A 80 -33.15 -18.07 10.09
N LYS A 81 -32.94 -19.35 10.40
CA LYS A 81 -33.98 -20.26 10.91
C LYS A 81 -34.51 -19.89 12.28
N LYS A 82 -33.76 -19.15 13.09
CA LYS A 82 -34.23 -18.65 14.40
C LYS A 82 -35.33 -17.60 14.24
N ALA A 83 -35.48 -17.01 13.05
CA ALA A 83 -36.53 -16.05 12.69
C ALA A 83 -36.64 -14.87 13.67
N ILE A 84 -35.50 -14.35 14.11
CA ILE A 84 -35.39 -13.19 15.01
C ILE A 84 -35.87 -11.95 14.26
N ARG A 85 -36.92 -11.30 14.78
CA ARG A 85 -37.54 -10.11 14.18
C ARG A 85 -37.04 -8.83 14.83
N ASP A 86 -35.84 -8.42 14.45
CA ASP A 86 -35.26 -7.14 14.84
C ASP A 86 -34.57 -6.52 13.62
N ALA A 87 -34.95 -5.30 13.24
CA ALA A 87 -34.49 -4.69 12.00
C ALA A 87 -32.97 -4.43 11.98
N VAL A 88 -32.37 -4.11 13.14
CA VAL A 88 -30.94 -3.87 13.27
C VAL A 88 -30.17 -5.18 13.13
N PHE A 89 -30.67 -6.24 13.77
CA PHE A 89 -30.15 -7.60 13.66
C PHE A 89 -30.23 -8.13 12.22
N GLU A 90 -31.41 -8.06 11.60
CA GLU A 90 -31.64 -8.51 10.23
C GLU A 90 -30.78 -7.74 9.24
N ALA A 91 -30.61 -6.43 9.43
CA ALA A 91 -29.70 -5.63 8.62
C ALA A 91 -28.25 -6.10 8.76
N GLN A 92 -27.79 -6.37 9.98
CA GLN A 92 -26.43 -6.85 10.26
C GLN A 92 -26.19 -8.24 9.65
N LEU A 93 -27.13 -9.16 9.82
CA LEU A 93 -27.07 -10.50 9.25
C LEU A 93 -27.03 -10.46 7.72
N ALA A 94 -27.88 -9.63 7.10
CA ALA A 94 -27.86 -9.40 5.66
C ALA A 94 -26.50 -8.86 5.19
N ALA A 95 -25.91 -7.88 5.89
CA ALA A 95 -24.60 -7.34 5.54
C ALA A 95 -23.48 -8.41 5.61
N TRP A 96 -23.46 -9.24 6.67
CA TRP A 96 -22.52 -10.36 6.78
C TRP A 96 -22.73 -11.42 5.69
N SER A 97 -23.98 -11.73 5.35
CA SER A 97 -24.30 -12.61 4.23
C SER A 97 -23.82 -12.04 2.89
N GLY A 98 -23.98 -10.74 2.70
CA GLY A 98 -23.46 -10.01 1.54
C GLY A 98 -21.93 -10.06 1.44
N ARG A 99 -21.22 -9.92 2.57
CA ARG A 99 -19.76 -10.08 2.63
C ARG A 99 -19.31 -11.47 2.18
N LEU A 100 -19.98 -12.54 2.62
CA LEU A 100 -19.67 -13.88 2.15
C LEU A 100 -19.96 -14.05 0.65
N TYR A 101 -20.98 -13.38 0.10
CA TYR A 101 -21.25 -13.42 -1.34
C TYR A 101 -20.13 -12.75 -2.16
N VAL A 102 -19.50 -11.70 -1.61
CA VAL A 102 -18.31 -11.09 -2.21
C VAL A 102 -17.16 -12.11 -2.25
N LEU A 103 -16.89 -12.82 -1.14
CA LEU A 103 -15.84 -13.85 -1.09
C LEU A 103 -16.13 -15.03 -2.05
N GLU A 104 -17.40 -15.34 -2.30
CA GLU A 104 -17.82 -16.34 -3.29
C GLU A 104 -17.75 -15.87 -4.75
N GLY A 105 -17.47 -14.59 -5.01
CA GLY A 105 -17.55 -13.99 -6.34
C GLY A 105 -18.98 -13.78 -6.86
N LYS A 106 -20.00 -13.96 -6.02
CA LYS A 106 -21.42 -13.81 -6.38
C LYS A 106 -21.90 -12.38 -6.13
N ARG A 107 -21.37 -11.46 -6.94
CA ARG A 107 -21.63 -10.02 -6.79
C ARG A 107 -23.12 -9.65 -6.76
N SER A 108 -23.92 -10.23 -7.65
CA SER A 108 -25.36 -9.92 -7.71
C SER A 108 -26.11 -10.27 -6.42
N ASP A 109 -25.73 -11.37 -5.76
CA ASP A 109 -26.35 -11.76 -4.50
C ASP A 109 -25.84 -10.88 -3.34
N ALA A 110 -24.57 -10.47 -3.36
CA ALA A 110 -24.06 -9.48 -2.43
C ALA A 110 -24.79 -8.14 -2.52
N GLU A 111 -25.10 -7.67 -3.73
CA GLU A 111 -25.86 -6.43 -3.97
C GLU A 111 -27.31 -6.53 -3.45
N LYS A 112 -27.96 -7.70 -3.59
CA LYS A 112 -29.30 -7.93 -2.99
C LYS A 112 -29.26 -7.84 -1.47
N GLN A 113 -28.27 -8.49 -0.86
CA GLN A 113 -28.08 -8.46 0.60
C GLN A 113 -27.73 -7.05 1.11
N LEU A 114 -26.90 -6.31 0.37
CA LEU A 114 -26.62 -4.91 0.68
C LEU A 114 -27.91 -4.07 0.64
N LYS A 115 -28.73 -4.23 -0.41
CA LYS A 115 -29.99 -3.52 -0.52
C LYS A 115 -30.91 -3.83 0.66
N GLN A 116 -31.09 -5.10 0.98
CA GLN A 116 -31.90 -5.53 2.13
C GLN A 116 -31.40 -4.90 3.44
N SER A 117 -30.08 -4.95 3.69
CA SER A 117 -29.49 -4.36 4.89
C SER A 117 -29.74 -2.86 4.99
N ARG A 118 -29.57 -2.13 3.89
CA ARG A 118 -29.79 -0.67 3.83
C ARG A 118 -31.26 -0.27 3.95
N ASP A 119 -32.17 -1.06 3.37
CA ASP A 119 -33.62 -0.82 3.47
C ASP A 119 -34.10 -0.98 4.92
N LEU A 120 -33.48 -1.89 5.68
CA LEU A 120 -33.78 -2.14 7.10
C LEU A 120 -33.10 -1.12 8.02
N TYR A 121 -31.81 -0.86 7.83
CA TYR A 121 -31.04 0.08 8.65
C TYR A 121 -29.91 0.74 7.83
N PRO A 122 -30.13 1.97 7.32
CA PRO A 122 -29.13 2.69 6.52
C PRO A 122 -27.81 2.98 7.24
N GLY A 123 -27.82 3.08 8.58
CA GLY A 123 -26.65 3.32 9.42
C GLY A 123 -25.85 2.06 9.77
N ASN A 124 -26.15 0.92 9.16
CA ASN A 124 -25.45 -0.33 9.43
C ASN A 124 -23.98 -0.24 8.95
N ILE A 125 -23.03 -0.27 9.88
CA ILE A 125 -21.58 -0.16 9.57
C ILE A 125 -21.14 -1.27 8.61
N GLN A 126 -21.60 -2.51 8.80
CA GLN A 126 -21.22 -3.61 7.91
C GLN A 126 -21.81 -3.47 6.50
N ALA A 127 -22.97 -2.83 6.35
CA ALA A 127 -23.52 -2.47 5.04
C ALA A 127 -22.68 -1.38 4.36
N LEU A 128 -22.18 -0.40 5.13
CA LEU A 128 -21.25 0.61 4.61
C LEU A 128 -19.92 -0.03 4.18
N VAL A 129 -19.35 -0.93 4.98
CA VAL A 129 -18.18 -1.74 4.61
C VAL A 129 -18.43 -2.52 3.32
N LEU A 130 -19.59 -3.21 3.22
CA LEU A 130 -19.97 -3.95 2.02
C LEU A 130 -20.12 -3.03 0.79
N THR A 131 -20.63 -1.80 0.98
CA THR A 131 -20.72 -0.79 -0.08
C THR A 131 -19.33 -0.45 -0.63
N VAL A 132 -18.35 -0.21 0.24
CA VAL A 132 -16.97 0.09 -0.18
C VAL A 132 -16.33 -1.10 -0.89
N ARG A 133 -16.58 -2.33 -0.43
CA ARG A 133 -16.00 -3.56 -1.03
C ARG A 133 -16.60 -3.95 -2.36
N LEU A 134 -17.84 -3.55 -2.63
CA LEU A 134 -18.48 -3.79 -3.91
C LEU A 134 -18.00 -2.79 -4.97
N GLU A 135 -17.58 -1.58 -4.64
CA GLU A 135 -17.02 -0.71 -5.67
C GLU A 135 -15.69 -1.26 -6.19
N THR A 136 -15.46 -1.18 -7.50
CA THR A 136 -14.26 -1.72 -8.17
C THR A 136 -13.21 -0.66 -8.43
N ASP A 137 -13.64 0.60 -8.63
CA ASP A 137 -12.72 1.71 -8.87
C ASP A 137 -12.14 2.22 -7.54
N PRO A 138 -10.80 2.20 -7.35
CA PRO A 138 -10.20 2.49 -6.06
C PRO A 138 -10.40 3.94 -5.60
N GLU A 139 -10.46 4.91 -6.52
CA GLU A 139 -10.74 6.31 -6.15
C GLU A 139 -12.18 6.48 -5.67
N LYS A 140 -13.15 5.84 -6.33
CA LYS A 140 -14.54 5.81 -5.85
C LYS A 140 -14.68 5.06 -4.53
N ARG A 141 -13.96 3.94 -4.34
CA ARG A 141 -13.93 3.21 -3.06
C ARG A 141 -13.45 4.12 -1.94
N LEU A 142 -12.38 4.89 -2.18
CA LEU A 142 -11.86 5.83 -1.19
C LEU A 142 -12.88 6.90 -0.86
N ALA A 143 -13.52 7.48 -1.88
CA ALA A 143 -14.58 8.47 -1.69
C ALA A 143 -15.77 7.91 -0.89
N LEU A 144 -16.17 6.65 -1.14
CA LEU A 144 -17.22 5.98 -0.37
C LEU A 144 -16.81 5.75 1.09
N ALA A 145 -15.56 5.32 1.33
CA ALA A 145 -15.03 5.13 2.69
C ALA A 145 -14.97 6.46 3.46
N ASP A 146 -14.48 7.53 2.82
CA ASP A 146 -14.42 8.88 3.42
C ASP A 146 -15.83 9.44 3.70
N GLN A 147 -16.80 9.22 2.81
CA GLN A 147 -18.21 9.58 3.03
C GLN A 147 -18.82 8.80 4.20
N ALA A 148 -18.56 7.50 4.29
CA ALA A 148 -19.05 6.68 5.39
C ALA A 148 -18.43 7.12 6.73
N LEU A 149 -17.14 7.48 6.75
CA LEU A 149 -16.47 8.04 7.93
C LEU A 149 -16.96 9.44 8.29
N ALA A 150 -17.45 10.23 7.34
CA ALA A 150 -18.09 11.51 7.68
C ALA A 150 -19.40 11.32 8.46
N LEU A 151 -20.10 10.19 8.25
CA LEU A 151 -21.30 9.82 8.99
C LEU A 151 -20.94 9.14 10.34
N GLU A 152 -20.00 8.19 10.29
CA GLU A 152 -19.58 7.35 11.43
C GLU A 152 -18.07 7.50 11.70
N SER A 153 -17.68 8.69 12.16
CA SER A 153 -16.26 9.12 12.33
C SER A 153 -15.36 8.26 13.21
N ARG A 154 -15.93 7.37 14.02
CA ARG A 154 -15.19 6.50 14.95
C ARG A 154 -15.25 5.02 14.60
N SER A 155 -15.81 4.63 13.45
CA SER A 155 -15.82 3.23 13.03
C SER A 155 -14.42 2.80 12.58
N GLY A 156 -13.84 1.85 13.33
CA GLY A 156 -12.55 1.28 12.94
C GLY A 156 -12.66 0.36 11.72
N GLU A 157 -13.81 -0.27 11.49
CA GLU A 157 -14.03 -1.09 10.29
C GLU A 157 -13.96 -0.24 9.02
N LEU A 158 -14.57 0.95 9.03
CA LEU A 158 -14.48 1.89 7.91
C LEU A 158 -13.08 2.47 7.75
N GLN A 159 -12.34 2.67 8.85
CA GLN A 159 -10.93 3.05 8.77
C GLN A 159 -10.06 1.95 8.15
N ILE A 160 -10.35 0.66 8.39
CA ILE A 160 -9.68 -0.45 7.69
C ILE A 160 -9.97 -0.39 6.20
N GLU A 161 -11.23 -0.22 5.78
CA GLU A 161 -11.55 -0.11 4.36
C GLU A 161 -10.84 1.07 3.71
N ARG A 162 -10.80 2.24 4.37
CA ARG A 162 -10.03 3.40 3.94
C ARG A 162 -8.54 3.05 3.79
N ALA A 163 -7.94 2.39 4.79
CA ALA A 163 -6.53 2.03 4.79
C ALA A 163 -6.17 1.08 3.63
N ARG A 164 -7.01 0.07 3.37
CA ARG A 164 -6.82 -0.90 2.30
C ARG A 164 -6.89 -0.26 0.92
N VAL A 165 -7.84 0.65 0.70
CA VAL A 165 -7.94 1.39 -0.56
C VAL A 165 -6.74 2.33 -0.74
N LEU A 166 -6.28 2.99 0.33
CA LEU A 166 -5.08 3.83 0.28
C LEU A 166 -3.82 3.01 -0.03
N LEU A 167 -3.73 1.79 0.49
CA LEU A 167 -2.64 0.87 0.17
C LEU A 167 -2.65 0.49 -1.32
N GLU A 168 -3.82 0.24 -1.90
CA GLU A 168 -4.02 -0.03 -3.33
C GLU A 168 -3.64 1.17 -4.20
N LEU A 169 -3.96 2.38 -3.74
CA LEU A 169 -3.61 3.66 -4.37
C LEU A 169 -2.16 4.10 -4.10
N ASN A 170 -1.32 3.26 -3.47
CA ASN A 170 0.06 3.56 -3.09
C ASN A 170 0.23 4.78 -2.17
N ARG A 171 -0.80 5.16 -1.42
CA ARG A 171 -0.80 6.26 -0.43
C ARG A 171 -0.43 5.73 0.95
N TYR A 172 0.79 5.20 1.06
CA TYR A 172 1.22 4.35 2.17
C TYR A 172 1.20 5.04 3.55
N ARG A 173 1.59 6.31 3.65
CA ARG A 173 1.55 7.05 4.93
C ARG A 173 0.13 7.18 5.47
N GLU A 174 -0.82 7.48 4.59
CA GLU A 174 -2.22 7.63 4.97
C GLU A 174 -2.84 6.27 5.30
N ALA A 175 -2.44 5.21 4.57
CA ALA A 175 -2.85 3.85 4.88
C ALA A 175 -2.41 3.43 6.29
N VAL A 176 -1.15 3.67 6.67
CA VAL A 176 -0.66 3.43 8.04
C VAL A 176 -1.51 4.16 9.07
N ALA A 177 -1.73 5.46 8.88
CA ALA A 177 -2.50 6.27 9.82
C ALA A 177 -3.95 5.75 9.99
N SER A 178 -4.59 5.32 8.91
CA SER A 178 -5.93 4.73 8.97
C SER A 178 -5.94 3.36 9.65
N PHE A 179 -4.97 2.48 9.40
CA PHE A 179 -4.86 1.21 10.13
C PHE A 179 -4.64 1.42 11.63
N ASP A 180 -3.72 2.31 12.00
CA ASP A 180 -3.43 2.58 13.41
C ASP A 180 -4.65 3.18 14.12
N THR A 181 -5.40 4.07 13.44
CA THR A 181 -6.68 4.60 13.93
C THR A 181 -7.72 3.49 14.11
N ALA A 182 -7.82 2.57 13.15
CA ALA A 182 -8.76 1.47 13.21
C ALA A 182 -8.49 0.51 14.37
N PHE A 183 -7.23 0.10 14.54
CA PHE A 183 -6.83 -0.84 15.59
C PHE A 183 -7.07 -0.24 16.99
N ALA A 184 -6.79 1.05 17.17
CA ALA A 184 -7.10 1.76 18.41
C ALA A 184 -8.61 1.85 18.69
N ALA A 185 -9.44 2.04 17.66
CA ALA A 185 -10.89 2.17 17.82
C ALA A 185 -11.60 0.83 18.09
N LEU A 186 -11.18 -0.24 17.41
CA LEU A 186 -11.80 -1.57 17.54
C LEU A 186 -11.40 -2.30 18.81
N ASN A 187 -10.16 -2.10 19.29
CA ASN A 187 -9.60 -2.80 20.44
C ASN A 187 -9.90 -4.32 20.41
N SER A 188 -9.71 -4.93 19.25
CA SER A 188 -10.09 -6.30 18.95
C SER A 188 -8.97 -7.03 18.25
N ASP A 189 -8.47 -8.09 18.89
CA ASP A 189 -7.33 -8.86 18.42
C ASP A 189 -7.54 -9.43 17.03
N ILE A 190 -8.77 -9.81 16.67
CA ILE A 190 -9.04 -10.42 15.37
C ILE A 190 -8.76 -9.46 14.21
N TYR A 191 -9.17 -8.19 14.34
CA TYR A 191 -8.92 -7.18 13.32
C TYR A 191 -7.43 -6.86 13.22
N GLU A 192 -6.75 -6.68 14.35
CA GLU A 192 -5.31 -6.41 14.32
C GLU A 192 -4.56 -7.58 13.69
N GLN A 193 -4.88 -8.83 14.05
CA GLN A 193 -4.23 -10.02 13.50
C GLN A 193 -4.49 -10.17 12.01
N THR A 194 -5.74 -9.99 11.55
CA THR A 194 -6.11 -10.10 10.14
C THR A 194 -5.37 -9.06 9.29
N TYR A 195 -5.39 -7.78 9.66
CA TYR A 195 -4.85 -6.71 8.81
C TYR A 195 -3.41 -6.30 9.17
N ARG A 196 -2.74 -6.99 10.10
CA ARG A 196 -1.35 -6.69 10.53
C ARG A 196 -0.39 -6.64 9.34
N ASN A 197 -0.48 -7.61 8.45
CA ASN A 197 0.44 -7.74 7.32
C ASN A 197 0.25 -6.59 6.31
N GLU A 198 -0.99 -6.22 6.00
CA GLU A 198 -1.30 -5.06 5.15
C GLU A 198 -0.79 -3.76 5.78
N ARG A 199 -0.96 -3.58 7.11
CA ARG A 199 -0.44 -2.42 7.84
C ARG A 199 1.08 -2.36 7.84
N ASN A 200 1.75 -3.46 8.17
CA ASN A 200 3.21 -3.55 8.16
C ASN A 200 3.76 -3.27 6.77
N ARG A 201 3.05 -3.75 5.74
CA ARG A 201 3.40 -3.47 4.36
C ARG A 201 3.31 -1.99 4.03
N ALA A 202 2.24 -1.31 4.44
CA ALA A 202 2.12 0.14 4.31
C ALA A 202 3.26 0.87 5.05
N TRP A 203 3.63 0.39 6.24
CA TRP A 203 4.72 0.97 7.03
C TRP A 203 6.08 0.86 6.35
N GLU A 204 6.41 -0.29 5.77
CA GLU A 204 7.64 -0.52 5.00
C GLU A 204 7.77 0.44 3.81
N LEU A 205 6.63 0.74 3.17
CA LEU A 205 6.56 1.56 1.96
C LEU A 205 6.26 3.04 2.24
N ARG A 206 6.17 3.48 3.50
CA ARG A 206 5.71 4.83 3.85
C ARG A 206 6.55 5.98 3.26
N ASP A 207 7.80 5.71 2.88
CA ASP A 207 8.71 6.71 2.34
C ASP A 207 8.80 6.68 0.81
N VAL A 208 8.05 5.77 0.18
CA VAL A 208 7.86 5.73 -1.26
C VAL A 208 6.98 6.93 -1.67
N ALA A 209 7.39 7.64 -2.74
CA ALA A 209 6.72 8.86 -3.17
C ALA A 209 5.26 8.58 -3.61
N PRO A 210 4.31 9.49 -3.30
CA PRO A 210 2.95 9.38 -3.85
C PRO A 210 3.00 9.40 -5.37
N GLY A 211 2.32 8.45 -6.03
CA GLY A 211 2.27 8.37 -7.49
C GLY A 211 3.47 7.67 -8.14
N THR A 212 4.23 6.85 -7.39
CA THR A 212 5.17 5.90 -8.01
C THR A 212 4.51 5.13 -9.14
N GLY A 213 5.21 5.02 -10.27
CA GLY A 213 4.70 4.34 -11.46
C GLY A 213 4.24 2.91 -11.14
N THR A 214 3.26 2.43 -11.90
CA THR A 214 2.66 1.08 -11.73
C THR A 214 3.73 -0.01 -11.68
N LEU A 215 4.80 0.11 -12.47
CA LEU A 215 5.93 -0.82 -12.47
C LEU A 215 6.65 -0.90 -11.12
N THR A 216 6.94 0.23 -10.48
CA THR A 216 7.58 0.23 -9.15
C THR A 216 6.67 -0.44 -8.14
N ALA A 217 5.38 -0.11 -8.12
CA ALA A 217 4.41 -0.72 -7.21
C ALA A 217 4.33 -2.25 -7.41
N ASP A 218 4.34 -2.72 -8.65
CA ASP A 218 4.32 -4.15 -8.98
C ASP A 218 5.60 -4.87 -8.57
N ILE A 219 6.77 -4.26 -8.78
CA ILE A 219 8.04 -4.81 -8.29
C ILE A 219 8.04 -4.89 -6.77
N LEU A 220 7.54 -3.84 -6.11
CA LEU A 220 7.51 -3.80 -4.65
C LEU A 220 6.69 -4.97 -4.09
N ARG A 221 5.60 -5.41 -4.75
CA ARG A 221 4.77 -6.55 -4.33
C ARG A 221 5.47 -7.92 -4.38
N LYS A 222 6.64 -8.03 -5.01
CA LYS A 222 7.39 -9.29 -5.10
C LYS A 222 8.10 -9.61 -3.78
N GLU A 223 8.36 -10.90 -3.55
CA GLU A 223 9.19 -11.36 -2.42
C GLU A 223 10.69 -11.27 -2.72
N THR A 224 11.08 -11.38 -3.99
CA THR A 224 12.47 -11.35 -4.45
C THR A 224 12.63 -10.42 -5.64
N LEU A 225 13.86 -9.96 -5.87
CA LEU A 225 14.23 -9.12 -7.01
C LEU A 225 14.97 -9.93 -8.06
N THR A 226 14.69 -9.67 -9.34
CA THR A 226 15.61 -9.99 -10.44
C THR A 226 16.54 -8.82 -10.72
N TRP A 227 17.59 -9.04 -11.52
CA TRP A 227 18.44 -7.93 -11.97
C TRP A 227 17.66 -6.89 -12.80
N ARG A 228 16.67 -7.34 -13.58
CA ARG A 228 15.75 -6.43 -14.28
C ARG A 228 15.00 -5.54 -13.30
N ASP A 229 14.46 -6.13 -12.22
CA ASP A 229 13.75 -5.38 -11.17
C ASP A 229 14.66 -4.38 -10.46
N VAL A 230 15.91 -4.76 -10.17
CA VAL A 230 16.92 -3.85 -9.59
C VAL A 230 17.16 -2.64 -10.49
N ILE A 231 17.31 -2.86 -11.80
CA ILE A 231 17.53 -1.79 -12.77
C ILE A 231 16.30 -0.90 -12.89
N ASP A 232 15.10 -1.50 -12.96
CA ASP A 232 13.83 -0.78 -13.04
C ASP A 232 13.60 0.09 -11.80
N LEU A 233 13.83 -0.43 -10.59
CA LEU A 233 13.76 0.38 -9.37
C LEU A 233 14.77 1.52 -9.38
N THR A 234 16.03 1.23 -9.77
CA THR A 234 17.07 2.25 -9.76
C THR A 234 16.77 3.37 -10.74
N LYS A 235 16.33 3.05 -11.97
CA LYS A 235 16.08 4.05 -13.01
C LYS A 235 14.80 4.88 -12.76
N ASN A 236 13.76 4.26 -12.17
CA ASN A 236 12.46 4.91 -12.00
C ASN A 236 12.40 5.74 -10.71
N GLU A 237 13.11 5.31 -9.66
CA GLU A 237 13.03 5.93 -8.33
C GLU A 237 14.23 6.83 -8.01
N THR A 238 15.29 6.79 -8.84
CA THR A 238 16.51 7.59 -8.65
C THR A 238 17.06 8.11 -9.97
N ASP A 239 17.97 9.07 -9.88
CA ASP A 239 18.79 9.59 -10.98
C ASP A 239 20.18 8.92 -11.06
N LEU A 240 20.43 7.89 -10.24
CA LEU A 240 21.74 7.24 -10.10
C LEU A 240 22.24 6.60 -11.40
N LEU A 241 21.37 6.29 -12.37
CA LEU A 241 21.77 5.76 -13.69
C LEU A 241 21.90 6.85 -14.78
N GLY A 242 21.77 8.13 -14.41
CA GLY A 242 21.84 9.27 -15.34
C GLY A 242 23.14 9.31 -16.15
N PHE A 243 24.26 8.87 -15.55
CA PHE A 243 25.57 8.79 -16.21
C PHE A 243 25.62 7.78 -17.37
N PHE A 244 24.77 6.74 -17.36
CA PHE A 244 24.64 5.78 -18.46
C PHE A 244 23.61 6.21 -19.50
N THR A 245 22.48 6.72 -19.03
CA THR A 245 21.32 6.97 -19.89
C THR A 245 21.42 8.28 -20.66
N ALA A 246 22.15 9.26 -20.12
CA ALA A 246 22.19 10.64 -20.62
C ALA A 246 20.76 11.21 -20.81
N GLY A 247 19.85 10.87 -19.90
CA GLY A 247 18.45 11.30 -19.92
C GLY A 247 17.54 10.54 -20.90
N ARG A 248 18.04 9.52 -21.60
CA ARG A 248 17.20 8.65 -22.44
C ARG A 248 16.56 7.56 -21.61
N ASP A 249 15.32 7.18 -21.91
CA ASP A 249 14.69 6.00 -21.32
C ASP A 249 15.09 4.74 -22.11
N TRP A 250 15.91 3.88 -21.50
CA TRP A 250 16.42 2.67 -22.13
C TRP A 250 15.68 1.44 -21.58
N PRO A 251 15.41 0.42 -22.41
CA PRO A 251 14.91 -0.85 -21.94
C PRO A 251 15.87 -1.49 -20.93
N SER A 252 15.32 -2.11 -19.89
CA SER A 252 16.09 -2.60 -18.75
C SER A 252 17.06 -3.74 -19.11
N ASP A 253 16.73 -4.56 -20.12
CA ASP A 253 17.65 -5.57 -20.65
C ASP A 253 18.85 -4.95 -21.39
N GLN A 254 18.68 -3.79 -22.04
CA GLN A 254 19.81 -3.08 -22.67
C GLN A 254 20.70 -2.42 -21.62
N LEU A 255 20.09 -1.86 -20.56
CA LEU A 255 20.83 -1.33 -19.41
C LEU A 255 21.59 -2.45 -18.69
N PHE A 256 20.98 -3.62 -18.53
CA PHE A 256 21.61 -4.79 -17.92
C PHE A 256 22.93 -5.15 -18.59
N SER A 257 22.93 -5.33 -19.92
CA SER A 257 24.14 -5.67 -20.67
C SER A 257 25.24 -4.63 -20.49
N ARG A 258 24.89 -3.34 -20.51
CA ARG A 258 25.86 -2.24 -20.32
C ARG A 258 26.41 -2.14 -18.91
N LEU A 259 25.56 -2.39 -17.91
CA LEU A 259 25.96 -2.41 -16.51
C LEU A 259 26.89 -3.60 -16.24
N ALA A 260 26.60 -4.76 -16.83
CA ALA A 260 27.47 -5.94 -16.77
C ALA A 260 28.84 -5.68 -17.43
N GLU A 261 28.88 -5.05 -18.61
CA GLU A 261 30.13 -4.68 -19.32
C GLU A 261 31.03 -3.74 -18.49
N ARG A 262 30.45 -2.92 -17.60
CA ARG A 262 31.18 -2.01 -16.71
C ARG A 262 31.31 -2.53 -15.27
N SER A 263 31.06 -3.81 -15.05
CA SER A 263 31.20 -4.48 -13.75
C SER A 263 30.26 -3.96 -12.64
N PHE A 264 29.16 -3.28 -12.96
CA PHE A 264 28.12 -2.97 -11.96
C PHE A 264 27.31 -4.21 -11.58
N ILE A 265 27.20 -5.17 -12.49
CA ILE A 265 26.56 -6.47 -12.23
C ILE A 265 27.67 -7.52 -12.16
N PRO A 266 27.79 -8.26 -11.04
CA PRO A 266 28.82 -9.25 -10.89
C PRO A 266 28.50 -10.52 -11.71
N VAL A 267 29.56 -11.19 -12.15
CA VAL A 267 29.52 -12.44 -12.94
C VAL A 267 28.85 -13.58 -12.17
N LEU A 268 29.09 -13.66 -10.86
CA LEU A 268 28.51 -14.65 -9.96
C LEU A 268 28.29 -14.02 -8.59
N GLN A 269 27.16 -14.33 -7.94
CA GLN A 269 26.74 -13.75 -6.67
C GLN A 269 27.22 -14.50 -5.41
N ASP A 270 28.03 -15.55 -5.53
CA ASP A 270 28.46 -16.38 -4.39
C ASP A 270 29.66 -15.75 -3.66
N ALA A 271 29.40 -15.11 -2.52
CA ALA A 271 30.45 -14.41 -1.76
C ALA A 271 31.40 -15.34 -0.99
N GLU A 272 31.08 -16.63 -0.89
CA GLU A 272 31.97 -17.63 -0.27
C GLU A 272 33.09 -18.08 -1.21
N GLN A 273 33.01 -17.76 -2.51
CA GLN A 273 34.10 -18.02 -3.44
C GLN A 273 35.20 -16.99 -3.25
N THR A 274 36.43 -17.47 -3.09
CA THR A 274 37.63 -16.66 -2.91
C THR A 274 38.35 -16.34 -4.22
N GLU A 275 37.94 -16.98 -5.32
CA GLU A 275 38.44 -16.74 -6.66
C GLU A 275 37.30 -16.34 -7.60
N TRP A 276 37.57 -15.40 -8.50
CA TRP A 276 36.62 -15.02 -9.53
C TRP A 276 36.45 -16.16 -10.54
N PRO A 277 35.24 -16.73 -10.71
CA PRO A 277 35.02 -17.76 -11.71
C PRO A 277 35.16 -17.18 -13.12
N SER A 278 35.79 -17.92 -14.03
CA SER A 278 36.14 -17.38 -15.34
C SER A 278 35.01 -17.39 -16.37
N ARG A 279 33.84 -18.00 -16.13
CA ARG A 279 32.77 -18.09 -17.16
C ARG A 279 31.36 -18.26 -16.60
N ARG A 280 30.62 -17.16 -16.44
CA ARG A 280 29.15 -17.15 -16.57
C ARG A 280 28.65 -15.71 -16.78
N SER A 281 27.89 -15.46 -17.84
CA SER A 281 27.15 -14.20 -17.93
C SER A 281 25.90 -14.29 -17.06
N PRO A 282 25.65 -13.33 -16.14
CA PRO A 282 24.40 -13.30 -15.39
C PRO A 282 23.22 -13.08 -16.35
N SER A 283 22.04 -13.58 -15.97
CA SER A 283 20.79 -13.29 -16.70
C SER A 283 20.05 -12.12 -16.05
N SER A 284 19.37 -11.28 -16.83
CA SER A 284 18.57 -10.18 -16.28
C SER A 284 17.38 -10.70 -15.44
N ASP A 285 16.93 -11.93 -15.69
CA ASP A 285 15.88 -12.61 -14.92
C ASP A 285 16.40 -13.39 -13.70
N GLU A 286 17.71 -13.40 -13.46
CA GLU A 286 18.29 -14.08 -12.31
C GLU A 286 17.96 -13.34 -11.01
N THR A 287 17.58 -14.09 -9.98
CA THR A 287 17.31 -13.54 -8.65
C THR A 287 18.57 -12.94 -8.03
N VAL A 288 18.44 -11.77 -7.44
CA VAL A 288 19.54 -11.03 -6.81
C VAL A 288 19.70 -11.46 -5.36
N LEU A 289 20.91 -11.92 -5.04
CA LEU A 289 21.36 -12.22 -3.69
C LEU A 289 21.87 -10.95 -3.00
N ARG A 290 21.94 -10.98 -1.69
CA ARG A 290 22.35 -9.86 -0.84
C ARG A 290 23.76 -9.36 -1.17
N SER A 291 24.68 -10.26 -1.49
CA SER A 291 26.03 -9.96 -2.01
C SER A 291 25.98 -9.21 -3.34
N GLY A 292 25.17 -9.67 -4.29
CA GLY A 292 24.95 -9.03 -5.57
C GLY A 292 24.38 -7.61 -5.42
N ALA A 293 23.40 -7.45 -4.53
CA ALA A 293 22.84 -6.14 -4.19
C ALA A 293 23.91 -5.20 -3.59
N ALA A 294 24.72 -5.67 -2.64
CA ALA A 294 25.81 -4.87 -2.05
C ALA A 294 26.83 -4.44 -3.12
N TRP A 295 27.21 -5.35 -4.01
CA TRP A 295 28.09 -5.06 -5.12
C TRP A 295 27.55 -3.93 -5.98
N PHE A 296 26.29 -4.05 -6.42
CA PHE A 296 25.65 -3.05 -7.27
C PHE A 296 25.53 -1.69 -6.57
N LEU A 297 25.06 -1.67 -5.31
CA LEU A 297 24.92 -0.45 -4.51
C LEU A 297 26.27 0.24 -4.27
N TRP A 298 27.33 -0.51 -3.98
CA TRP A 298 28.65 0.06 -3.75
C TRP A 298 29.27 0.62 -5.03
N HIS A 299 29.06 -0.04 -6.18
CA HIS A 299 29.50 0.49 -7.48
C HIS A 299 28.75 1.77 -7.85
N LEU A 300 27.43 1.83 -7.61
CA LEU A 300 26.67 3.07 -7.76
C LEU A 300 27.19 4.16 -6.81
N THR A 301 27.54 3.82 -5.57
CA THR A 301 28.10 4.77 -4.60
C THR A 301 29.43 5.34 -5.09
N ALA A 302 30.34 4.48 -5.54
CA ALA A 302 31.64 4.89 -6.07
C ALA A 302 31.52 5.80 -7.30
N GLU A 303 30.58 5.49 -8.20
CA GLU A 303 30.31 6.32 -9.37
C GLU A 303 29.67 7.66 -8.98
N ASN A 304 28.68 7.65 -8.07
CA ASN A 304 27.98 8.85 -7.60
C ASN A 304 28.93 9.82 -6.87
N GLN A 305 29.91 9.29 -6.12
CA GLN A 305 30.96 10.06 -5.45
C GLN A 305 32.14 10.44 -6.38
N ALA A 306 32.14 9.94 -7.63
CA ALA A 306 33.26 10.04 -8.55
C ALA A 306 34.60 9.53 -7.95
N ASP A 307 34.55 8.55 -7.05
CA ASP A 307 35.72 7.97 -6.36
C ASP A 307 35.80 6.46 -6.57
N LYS A 308 36.60 6.07 -7.57
CA LYS A 308 36.86 4.65 -7.89
C LYS A 308 37.73 3.94 -6.86
N GLN A 309 38.44 4.67 -5.99
CA GLN A 309 39.28 4.05 -4.96
C GLN A 309 38.42 3.32 -3.91
N LEU A 310 37.15 3.75 -3.74
CA LEU A 310 36.17 3.09 -2.88
C LEU A 310 35.99 1.60 -3.19
N LEU A 311 36.12 1.18 -4.45
CA LEU A 311 35.95 -0.21 -4.86
C LEU A 311 37.04 -1.16 -4.31
N THR A 312 38.15 -0.63 -3.81
CA THR A 312 39.27 -1.42 -3.25
C THR A 312 39.79 -0.89 -1.91
N LYS A 313 39.08 0.08 -1.31
CA LYS A 313 39.49 0.81 -0.10
C LYS A 313 39.77 -0.14 1.07
N TYR A 314 38.88 -1.09 1.30
CA TYR A 314 38.92 -1.99 2.44
C TYR A 314 39.89 -3.13 2.23
N SER A 315 39.82 -3.84 1.08
CA SER A 315 40.79 -4.90 0.81
C SER A 315 42.22 -4.37 0.86
N SER A 316 42.48 -3.17 0.31
CA SER A 316 43.81 -2.55 0.36
C SER A 316 44.30 -2.29 1.79
N ARG A 317 43.40 -1.87 2.70
CA ARG A 317 43.73 -1.66 4.13
C ARG A 317 44.06 -2.97 4.84
N TYR A 318 43.42 -4.07 4.46
CA TYR A 318 43.57 -5.37 5.11
C TYR A 318 44.76 -6.18 4.56
N ARG A 319 45.26 -5.89 3.35
CA ARG A 319 46.41 -6.58 2.72
C ARG A 319 47.68 -6.63 3.57
N SER A 320 47.94 -5.61 4.41
CA SER A 320 49.18 -5.51 5.19
C SER A 320 49.12 -6.22 6.55
N ILE A 321 47.97 -6.76 6.95
CA ILE A 321 47.74 -7.34 8.27
C ILE A 321 48.01 -8.86 8.20
N ARG A 322 48.92 -9.37 9.04
CA ARG A 322 49.17 -10.81 9.18
C ARG A 322 48.05 -11.46 9.99
N ASP A 323 47.65 -12.68 9.60
CA ASP A 323 46.57 -13.46 10.23
C ASP A 323 45.23 -12.72 10.33
N VAL A 324 44.95 -11.90 9.30
CA VAL A 324 43.77 -11.03 9.30
C VAL A 324 42.48 -11.86 9.24
N ARG A 325 41.60 -11.61 10.20
CA ARG A 325 40.23 -12.13 10.18
C ARG A 325 39.30 -11.04 9.66
N SER A 326 38.34 -11.46 8.84
CA SER A 326 37.30 -10.54 8.39
C SER A 326 36.51 -10.00 9.59
N PRO A 327 36.17 -8.70 9.64
CA PRO A 327 35.24 -8.15 10.63
C PRO A 327 33.84 -8.74 10.49
N ILE A 328 33.49 -9.28 9.32
CA ILE A 328 32.21 -9.92 9.01
C ILE A 328 32.49 -11.41 8.77
N PRO A 329 32.16 -12.31 9.72
CA PRO A 329 32.68 -13.68 9.73
C PRO A 329 32.38 -14.53 8.49
N ASP A 330 31.24 -14.28 7.84
CA ASP A 330 30.77 -15.01 6.67
C ASP A 330 31.18 -14.36 5.33
N ILE A 331 32.04 -13.32 5.38
CA ILE A 331 32.62 -12.68 4.19
C ILE A 331 34.14 -12.71 4.33
N PRO A 332 34.84 -13.65 3.68
CA PRO A 332 36.30 -13.71 3.68
C PRO A 332 36.96 -12.42 3.17
N VAL A 333 38.17 -12.10 3.66
CA VAL A 333 38.90 -10.87 3.23
C VAL A 333 39.33 -10.93 1.76
N ASP A 334 39.56 -12.14 1.26
CA ASP A 334 39.84 -12.46 -0.14
C ASP A 334 38.57 -12.65 -0.98
N SER A 335 37.38 -12.59 -0.37
CA SER A 335 36.13 -12.58 -1.11
C SER A 335 36.11 -11.38 -2.05
N PRO A 336 35.68 -11.56 -3.31
CA PRO A 336 35.49 -10.43 -4.20
C PRO A 336 34.48 -9.40 -3.72
N TYR A 337 33.57 -9.83 -2.84
CA TYR A 337 32.52 -8.99 -2.26
C TYR A 337 32.98 -8.22 -1.02
N PHE A 338 34.21 -8.42 -0.56
CA PHE A 338 34.67 -7.86 0.71
C PHE A 338 34.54 -6.33 0.77
N ASP A 339 35.02 -5.63 -0.25
CA ASP A 339 34.95 -4.16 -0.31
C ASP A 339 33.52 -3.64 -0.38
N SER A 340 32.67 -4.25 -1.20
CA SER A 340 31.30 -3.81 -1.39
C SER A 340 30.44 -4.04 -0.16
N VAL A 341 30.59 -5.20 0.48
CA VAL A 341 29.90 -5.51 1.73
C VAL A 341 30.36 -4.59 2.84
N LEU A 342 31.67 -4.47 3.09
CA LEU A 342 32.16 -3.65 4.19
C LEU A 342 31.84 -2.17 3.98
N GLY A 343 31.91 -1.69 2.73
CA GLY A 343 31.49 -0.34 2.37
C GLY A 343 30.01 -0.09 2.63
N CYS A 344 29.14 -1.00 2.21
CA CYS A 344 27.71 -0.86 2.45
C CYS A 344 27.35 -0.89 3.94
N ILE A 345 28.08 -1.65 4.76
CA ILE A 345 27.87 -1.68 6.22
C ILE A 345 28.42 -0.42 6.89
N GLU A 346 29.67 -0.02 6.61
CA GLU A 346 30.31 1.16 7.21
C GLU A 346 29.54 2.45 6.91
N TRP A 347 28.94 2.54 5.72
CA TRP A 347 28.18 3.72 5.28
C TRP A 347 26.68 3.59 5.55
N GLU A 348 26.28 2.60 6.36
CA GLU A 348 24.90 2.33 6.77
C GLU A 348 23.92 2.14 5.61
N ILE A 349 24.40 1.82 4.40
CA ILE A 349 23.57 1.50 3.24
C ILE A 349 22.81 0.21 3.51
N MET A 350 23.53 -0.83 3.96
CA MET A 350 22.99 -2.12 4.38
C MET A 350 23.27 -2.36 5.87
N ALA A 351 22.49 -3.26 6.48
CA ALA A 351 22.66 -3.66 7.87
C ALA A 351 22.99 -5.16 7.98
N LEU A 352 23.56 -5.57 9.12
CA LEU A 352 23.75 -6.97 9.49
C LEU A 352 22.46 -7.49 10.17
N PRO A 353 21.73 -8.46 9.60
CA PRO A 353 20.43 -8.90 10.14
C PRO A 353 20.49 -9.38 11.60
N ASP A 354 21.55 -10.07 11.98
CA ASP A 354 21.80 -10.59 13.33
C ASP A 354 22.86 -9.77 14.11
N GLY A 355 23.28 -8.63 13.56
CA GLY A 355 24.34 -7.78 14.11
C GLY A 355 25.76 -8.34 13.94
N ARG A 356 25.96 -9.46 13.24
CA ARG A 356 27.26 -10.13 13.12
C ARG A 356 27.59 -10.60 11.70
N ASN A 357 26.68 -11.31 11.05
CA ASN A 357 26.86 -11.93 9.74
C ASN A 357 26.14 -11.11 8.67
N PHE A 358 26.67 -11.14 7.46
CA PHE A 358 26.08 -10.43 6.32
C PHE A 358 24.97 -11.22 5.64
N MET A 359 25.03 -12.55 5.66
CA MET A 359 24.12 -13.49 5.00
C MET A 359 24.11 -13.32 3.47
N PRO A 360 25.26 -13.53 2.78
CA PRO A 360 25.41 -13.17 1.36
C PRO A 360 24.48 -13.91 0.40
N ARG A 361 24.05 -15.12 0.77
CA ARG A 361 23.19 -15.98 -0.07
C ARG A 361 21.69 -15.74 0.11
N GLU A 362 21.30 -14.88 1.05
CA GLU A 362 19.90 -14.49 1.18
C GLU A 362 19.46 -13.56 0.04
N THR A 363 18.16 -13.51 -0.21
CA THR A 363 17.57 -12.56 -1.15
C THR A 363 17.29 -11.23 -0.47
N VAL A 364 17.15 -10.17 -1.27
CA VAL A 364 16.76 -8.84 -0.78
C VAL A 364 15.31 -8.56 -1.16
N LYS A 365 14.50 -8.17 -0.16
CA LYS A 365 13.13 -7.71 -0.42
C LYS A 365 13.15 -6.41 -1.24
N PRO A 366 12.25 -6.26 -2.23
CA PRO A 366 12.15 -5.04 -3.03
C PRO A 366 12.06 -3.73 -2.22
N SER A 367 11.25 -3.71 -1.14
CA SER A 367 11.11 -2.54 -0.27
C SER A 367 12.41 -2.18 0.43
N SER A 368 13.14 -3.18 0.92
CA SER A 368 14.45 -2.99 1.55
C SER A 368 15.49 -2.45 0.56
N PHE A 369 15.51 -2.98 -0.67
CA PHE A 369 16.42 -2.49 -1.71
C PHE A 369 16.14 -1.04 -2.10
N LEU A 370 14.87 -0.64 -2.23
CA LEU A 370 14.49 0.74 -2.51
C LEU A 370 14.93 1.70 -1.40
N GLN A 371 14.84 1.28 -0.13
CA GLN A 371 15.39 2.05 0.99
C GLN A 371 16.91 2.19 0.91
N MET A 372 17.62 1.13 0.50
CA MET A 372 19.09 1.16 0.30
C MET A 372 19.47 2.13 -0.83
N LEU A 373 18.76 2.10 -1.97
CA LEU A 373 18.96 3.04 -3.08
C LEU A 373 18.83 4.50 -2.63
N ASN A 374 17.80 4.80 -1.83
CA ASN A 374 17.59 6.14 -1.30
C ASN A 374 18.73 6.61 -0.38
N LYS A 375 19.49 5.70 0.24
CA LYS A 375 20.68 6.04 1.01
C LYS A 375 21.87 6.33 0.12
N VAL A 376 22.05 5.59 -0.99
CA VAL A 376 23.12 5.85 -1.98
C VAL A 376 22.99 7.22 -2.65
N ARG A 377 21.74 7.69 -2.82
CA ARG A 377 21.44 9.02 -3.38
C ARG A 377 21.82 10.18 -2.45
N ARG A 378 21.84 9.96 -1.13
CA ARG A 378 22.17 11.00 -0.14
C ARG A 378 23.68 11.18 -0.04
#